data_AF-A0A962D3B3-F1
#
_entry.id   AF-A0A962D3B3-F1
#
_cell.length_a   1.000
_cell.length_b   1.000
_cell.length_c   1.000
_cell.angle_alpha   90.00
_cell.angle_beta   90.00
_cell.angle_gamma   90.00
#
_symmetry.space_group_name_H-M   'P 1'
#
loop_
_entity.id
_entity.type
_entity.pdbx_description
1 polymer ?
#
loop_
_entity_poly.entity_id
_entity_poly.type
_entity_poly.pdbx_seq_one_letter_code
_entity_poly.pdbx_strand_id
1 'polypeptide(L)'
;MNIILIRDGHSPARCLRLNQASNLAAIACVAAVVLTVFGGLCFAIGRYWGDAAGISRAEIDGLRDALTQQQLALQDTSSRADRDLQALATELGKLQAEAMRLNSLGQRLTRLGGIEDGEFDFNAEPAVGGPEMPAL
;
A
#
# COMPACT_ATOMS: atom_id res chain seq x y z
N MET A 1 13.70 -29.92 62.75
CA MET A 1 13.56 -31.34 63.12
C MET A 1 14.78 -32.09 62.59
N ASN A 2 15.54 -32.80 63.44
CA ASN A 2 16.78 -33.46 63.03
C ASN A 2 16.47 -34.93 62.66
N ILE A 3 16.74 -35.32 61.42
CA ILE A 3 16.69 -36.71 60.99
C ILE A 3 18.12 -37.14 60.69
N ILE A 4 18.60 -38.15 61.41
CA ILE A 4 19.91 -38.76 61.22
C ILE A 4 19.70 -39.97 60.30
N LEU A 5 20.20 -39.89 59.08
CA LEU A 5 20.24 -41.01 58.13
C LEU A 5 21.49 -41.84 58.45
N ILE A 6 21.30 -42.99 59.09
CA ILE A 6 22.36 -43.99 59.25
C ILE A 6 22.38 -44.82 57.97
N ARG A 7 23.47 -44.72 57.22
CA ARG A 7 23.78 -45.60 56.09
C ARG A 7 24.94 -46.48 56.53
N ASP A 8 24.73 -47.78 56.56
CA ASP A 8 25.78 -48.74 56.90
C ASP A 8 26.89 -48.73 55.83
N GLY A 9 28.11 -48.46 56.27
CA GLY A 9 29.32 -48.46 55.43
C GLY A 9 30.09 -47.13 55.45
N HIS A 10 31.04 -47.01 56.38
CA HIS A 10 32.20 -46.10 56.42
C HIS A 10 32.19 -44.83 55.53
N SER A 11 31.24 -43.90 55.73
CA SER A 11 31.35 -42.55 55.15
C SER A 11 30.78 -41.48 56.07
N PRO A 12 31.41 -40.28 56.13
CA PRO A 12 31.16 -39.28 57.17
C PRO A 12 29.70 -38.79 57.15
N ALA A 13 29.08 -38.77 58.33
CA ALA A 13 27.73 -38.27 58.54
C ALA A 13 27.63 -36.79 58.15
N ARG A 14 27.05 -36.50 56.97
CA ARG A 14 26.69 -35.15 56.58
C ARG A 14 25.43 -34.74 57.33
N CYS A 15 25.59 -33.89 58.34
CA CYS A 15 24.48 -33.24 59.03
C CYS A 15 23.75 -32.28 58.08
N LEU A 16 22.70 -32.77 57.42
CA LEU A 16 21.80 -31.93 56.62
C LEU A 16 20.81 -31.25 57.58
N ARG A 17 21.11 -30.01 57.99
CA ARG A 17 20.19 -29.19 58.77
C ARG A 17 18.97 -28.83 57.91
N LEU A 18 17.84 -29.51 58.14
CA LEU A 18 16.54 -29.14 57.56
C LEU A 18 16.01 -27.87 58.22
N ASN A 19 16.52 -26.74 57.75
CA ASN A 19 15.96 -25.42 57.98
C ASN A 19 14.88 -25.15 56.91
N GLN A 20 13.74 -24.59 57.32
CA GLN A 20 12.58 -24.30 56.46
C GLN A 20 12.90 -23.34 55.28
N ALA A 21 14.05 -22.64 55.36
CA ALA A 21 14.59 -21.84 54.27
C ALA A 21 15.39 -22.66 53.24
N SER A 22 16.03 -23.75 53.66
CA SER A 22 16.89 -24.58 52.79
C SER A 22 16.08 -25.54 51.90
N ASN A 23 15.02 -26.15 52.44
CA ASN A 23 14.10 -26.97 51.63
C ASN A 23 13.27 -26.10 50.65
N LEU A 24 12.87 -24.89 51.06
CA LEU A 24 12.20 -23.93 50.16
C LEU A 24 13.13 -23.49 49.02
N ALA A 25 14.41 -23.23 49.32
CA ALA A 25 15.41 -22.91 48.30
C ALA A 25 15.64 -24.09 47.33
N ALA A 26 15.65 -25.32 47.83
CA ALA A 26 15.78 -26.51 46.98
C ALA A 26 14.58 -26.68 46.04
N ILE A 27 13.34 -26.50 46.53
CA ILE A 27 12.12 -26.58 45.71
C ILE A 27 12.10 -25.45 44.66
N ALA A 28 12.46 -24.22 45.06
CA ALA A 28 12.53 -23.09 44.14
C ALA A 28 13.55 -23.31 43.02
N CYS A 29 14.70 -23.92 43.34
CA CYS A 29 15.73 -24.25 42.36
C CYS A 29 15.23 -25.31 41.36
N VAL A 30 14.56 -26.37 41.84
CA VAL A 30 13.97 -27.40 40.97
C VAL A 30 12.86 -26.80 40.09
N ALA A 31 11.99 -25.97 40.65
CA ALA A 31 10.93 -25.31 39.90
C ALA A 31 11.49 -24.39 38.80
N ALA A 32 12.56 -23.64 39.08
CA ALA A 32 13.23 -22.80 38.10
C ALA A 32 13.85 -23.62 36.95
N VAL A 33 14.47 -24.77 37.26
CA VAL A 33 15.01 -25.68 36.25
C VAL A 33 13.89 -26.26 35.38
N VAL A 34 12.76 -26.66 35.98
CA VAL A 34 11.62 -27.18 35.22
C VAL A 34 11.03 -26.09 34.31
N LEU A 35 10.85 -24.87 34.82
CA LEU A 35 10.32 -23.75 34.03
C LEU A 35 11.23 -23.37 32.85
N THR A 36 12.55 -23.38 33.05
CA THR A 36 13.51 -23.06 31.99
C THR A 36 13.56 -24.16 30.93
N VAL A 37 13.56 -25.43 31.33
CA VAL A 37 13.51 -26.56 30.40
C VAL A 37 12.20 -26.57 29.62
N PHE A 38 11.07 -26.43 30.31
CA PHE A 38 9.74 -26.46 29.68
C PHE A 38 9.51 -25.24 28.78
N GLY A 39 9.89 -24.04 29.25
CA GLY A 39 9.86 -22.82 28.45
C GLY A 39 10.77 -22.90 27.23
N GLY A 40 11.98 -23.46 27.38
CA GLY A 40 12.90 -23.69 26.28
C GLY A 40 12.36 -24.68 25.24
N LEU A 41 11.71 -25.75 25.69
CA LEU A 41 11.06 -26.74 24.82
C LEU A 41 9.87 -26.14 24.06
N CYS A 42 8.99 -25.42 24.75
CA CYS A 42 7.89 -24.70 24.11
C CYS A 42 8.39 -23.65 23.10
N PHE A 43 9.46 -22.94 23.43
CA PHE A 43 10.06 -21.97 22.53
C PHE A 43 10.71 -22.62 21.30
N ALA A 44 11.39 -23.75 21.47
CA ALA A 44 11.99 -24.51 20.38
C ALA A 44 10.92 -25.09 19.42
N ILE A 45 9.86 -25.68 19.98
CA ILE A 45 8.73 -26.19 19.19
C ILE A 45 7.99 -25.04 18.50
N GLY A 46 7.75 -23.94 19.22
CA GLY A 46 7.11 -22.75 18.68
C GLY A 46 7.92 -22.09 17.56
N ARG A 47 9.25 -22.15 17.61
CA ARG A 47 10.12 -21.72 16.51
C ARG A 47 10.00 -22.65 15.30
N TYR A 48 10.02 -23.97 15.51
CA TYR A 48 9.92 -24.95 14.42
C TYR A 48 8.57 -24.91 13.71
N TRP A 49 7.47 -24.71 14.46
CA TRP A 49 6.12 -24.60 13.90
C TRP A 49 5.82 -23.17 13.41
N GLY A 50 6.41 -22.16 14.06
CA GLY A 50 6.24 -20.75 13.73
C GLY A 50 6.94 -20.32 12.45
N ASP A 51 8.08 -20.92 12.08
CA ASP A 51 8.67 -20.71 10.75
C ASP A 51 7.82 -21.33 9.63
N ALA A 52 7.00 -22.35 9.93
CA ALA A 52 6.05 -22.93 8.97
C ALA A 52 4.73 -22.14 8.89
N ALA A 53 4.35 -21.40 9.94
CA ALA A 53 3.15 -20.57 10.00
C ALA A 53 3.40 -19.07 9.73
N GLY A 54 4.67 -18.65 9.69
CA GLY A 54 5.05 -17.31 9.28
C GLY A 54 4.92 -17.22 7.77
N ILE A 55 4.05 -16.34 7.28
CA ILE A 55 4.01 -15.88 5.89
C ILE A 55 5.45 -15.70 5.45
N SER A 56 5.91 -16.57 4.55
CA SER A 56 7.33 -16.65 4.22
C SER A 56 7.75 -15.26 3.73
N ARG A 57 8.90 -14.75 4.18
CA ARG A 57 9.41 -13.45 3.73
C ARG A 57 9.43 -13.36 2.19
N ALA A 58 9.61 -14.51 1.53
CA ALA A 58 9.51 -14.69 0.09
C ALA A 58 8.13 -14.37 -0.50
N GLU A 59 7.02 -14.68 0.19
CA GLU A 59 5.67 -14.34 -0.27
C GLU A 59 5.41 -12.83 -0.15
N ILE A 60 5.88 -12.20 0.93
CA ILE A 60 5.80 -10.73 1.09
C ILE A 60 6.65 -10.02 0.02
N ASP A 61 7.83 -10.54 -0.28
CA ASP A 61 8.70 -9.97 -1.32
C ASP A 61 8.07 -10.16 -2.72
N GLY A 62 7.48 -11.32 -3.00
CA GLY A 62 6.72 -11.55 -4.25
C GLY A 62 5.52 -10.60 -4.41
N LEU A 63 4.78 -10.34 -3.34
CA LEU A 63 3.68 -9.36 -3.35
C LEU A 63 4.17 -7.93 -3.55
N ARG A 64 5.31 -7.57 -2.97
CA ARG A 64 5.94 -6.25 -3.18
C ARG A 64 6.36 -6.06 -4.64
N ASP A 65 7.01 -7.05 -5.23
CA ASP A 65 7.42 -7.02 -6.63
C ASP A 65 6.19 -6.89 -7.55
N ALA A 66 5.12 -7.63 -7.27
CA ALA A 66 3.87 -7.52 -8.02
C ALA A 66 3.25 -6.11 -7.93
N LEU A 67 3.24 -5.49 -6.73
CA LEU A 67 2.76 -4.12 -6.55
C LEU A 67 3.62 -3.10 -7.30
N THR A 68 4.95 -3.25 -7.27
CA THR A 68 5.86 -2.38 -8.02
C THR A 68 5.63 -2.49 -9.52
N GLN A 69 5.44 -3.71 -10.05
CA GLN A 69 5.11 -3.91 -11.45
C GLN A 69 3.78 -3.27 -11.85
N GLN A 70 2.75 -3.39 -11.00
CA GLN A 70 1.45 -2.74 -11.24
C GLN A 70 1.57 -1.21 -11.26
N GLN A 71 2.33 -0.63 -10.34
CA GLN A 71 2.56 0.81 -10.30
C GLN A 71 3.26 1.32 -11.57
N LEU A 72 4.28 0.58 -12.05
CA LEU A 72 4.97 0.93 -13.30
C LEU A 72 4.04 0.84 -14.51
N ALA A 73 3.19 -0.18 -14.59
CA ALA A 73 2.22 -0.33 -15.66
C ALA A 73 1.17 0.80 -15.66
N LEU A 74 0.70 1.21 -14.48
CA LEU A 74 -0.21 2.35 -14.34
C LEU A 74 0.46 3.66 -14.75
N GLN A 75 1.71 3.88 -14.35
CA GLN A 75 2.47 5.07 -14.72
C GLN A 75 2.69 5.17 -16.23
N ASP A 76 3.04 4.07 -16.89
CA ASP A 76 3.18 4.03 -18.35
C ASP A 76 1.85 4.29 -19.05
N THR A 77 0.75 3.70 -18.56
CA THR A 77 -0.60 3.91 -19.10
C THR A 77 -1.03 5.38 -18.97
N SER A 78 -0.82 5.99 -17.79
CA SER A 78 -1.10 7.40 -17.56
C SER A 78 -0.26 8.28 -18.49
N SER A 79 1.03 7.99 -18.62
CA SER A 79 1.95 8.74 -19.48
C SER A 79 1.57 8.66 -20.96
N ARG A 80 1.04 7.52 -21.42
CA ARG A 80 0.49 7.37 -22.79
C ARG A 80 -0.74 8.24 -22.98
N ALA A 81 -1.69 8.19 -22.04
CA ALA A 81 -2.90 9.00 -22.10
C ALA A 81 -2.57 10.51 -22.14
N ASP A 82 -1.60 10.96 -21.34
CA ASP A 82 -1.17 12.37 -21.36
C ASP A 82 -0.59 12.79 -22.71
N ARG A 83 0.18 11.91 -23.37
CA ARG A 83 0.71 12.19 -24.72
C ARG A 83 -0.39 12.28 -25.76
N ASP A 84 -1.38 11.38 -25.69
CA ASP A 84 -2.51 11.39 -26.61
C ASP A 84 -3.37 12.64 -26.43
N LEU A 85 -3.63 13.05 -25.17
CA LEU A 85 -4.32 14.30 -24.87
C LEU A 85 -3.56 15.52 -25.37
N GLN A 86 -2.23 15.56 -25.24
CA GLN A 86 -1.41 16.64 -25.80
C GLN A 86 -1.48 16.70 -27.33
N ALA A 87 -1.49 15.55 -28.00
CA ALA A 87 -1.65 15.48 -29.45
C ALA A 87 -3.03 16.01 -29.88
N LEU A 88 -4.10 15.57 -29.22
CA LEU A 88 -5.46 16.04 -29.46
C LEU A 88 -5.61 17.54 -29.18
N ALA A 89 -5.01 18.05 -28.09
CA ALA A 89 -5.02 19.47 -27.78
C ALA A 89 -4.30 20.30 -28.85
N THR A 90 -3.19 19.78 -29.40
CA THR A 90 -2.46 20.43 -30.50
C THR A 90 -3.31 20.48 -31.77
N GLU A 91 -3.97 19.38 -32.10
CA GLU A 91 -4.87 19.29 -33.26
C GLU A 91 -6.09 20.21 -33.10
N LEU A 92 -6.71 20.24 -31.92
CA LEU A 92 -7.80 21.14 -31.59
C LEU A 92 -7.38 22.62 -31.71
N GLY A 93 -6.19 22.97 -31.21
CA GLY A 93 -5.64 24.32 -31.35
C GLY A 93 -5.40 24.71 -32.81
N LYS A 94 -4.94 23.76 -33.65
CA LYS A 94 -4.80 23.98 -35.09
C LYS A 94 -6.16 24.21 -35.77
N LEU A 95 -7.16 23.40 -35.44
CA LEU A 95 -8.53 23.56 -35.94
C LEU A 95 -9.12 24.91 -35.52
N GLN A 96 -8.90 25.34 -34.28
CA GLN A 96 -9.35 26.64 -33.79
C GLN A 96 -8.69 27.80 -34.55
N ALA A 97 -7.38 27.70 -34.82
CA ALA A 97 -6.67 28.71 -35.61
C ALA A 97 -7.18 28.78 -37.06
N GLU A 98 -7.47 27.63 -37.66
CA GLU A 98 -8.07 27.56 -38.99
C GLU A 98 -9.49 28.14 -39.02
N ALA A 99 -10.31 27.84 -38.00
CA ALA A 99 -11.63 28.43 -37.81
C ALA A 99 -11.55 29.96 -37.67
N MET A 100 -10.60 30.49 -36.90
CA MET A 100 -10.38 31.93 -36.77
C MET A 100 -10.00 32.58 -38.11
N ARG A 101 -9.20 31.91 -38.94
CA ARG A 101 -8.90 32.39 -40.29
C ARG A 101 -10.14 32.38 -41.17
N LEU A 102 -10.95 31.31 -41.13
CA LEU A 102 -12.22 31.23 -41.86
C LEU A 102 -13.18 32.34 -41.42
N ASN A 103 -13.23 32.63 -40.12
CA ASN A 103 -13.98 33.72 -39.52
C ASN A 103 -13.58 35.09 -40.11
N SER A 104 -12.27 35.36 -40.20
CA SER A 104 -11.74 36.59 -40.80
C SER A 104 -12.05 36.72 -42.29
N LEU A 105 -12.06 35.60 -43.01
CA LEU A 105 -12.45 35.55 -44.42
C LEU A 105 -13.94 35.83 -44.57
N GLY A 106 -14.77 35.26 -43.70
CA GLY A 106 -16.20 35.53 -43.59
C GLY A 106 -16.51 37.00 -43.40
N GLN A 107 -15.83 37.67 -42.44
CA GLN A 107 -15.94 39.12 -42.20
C GLN A 107 -15.53 39.96 -43.41
N ARG A 108 -14.53 39.53 -44.19
CA ARG A 108 -14.14 40.25 -45.40
C ARG A 108 -15.15 40.06 -46.52
N LEU A 109 -15.75 38.87 -46.63
CA LEU A 109 -16.76 38.57 -47.64
C LEU A 109 -18.08 39.31 -47.39
N THR A 110 -18.56 39.39 -46.16
CA THR A 110 -19.77 40.16 -45.76
C THR A 110 -19.63 41.63 -46.11
N ARG A 111 -18.46 42.24 -45.79
CA ARG A 111 -18.17 43.64 -46.16
C ARG A 111 -18.17 43.91 -47.66
N LEU A 112 -17.71 42.96 -48.47
CA LEU A 112 -17.74 43.09 -49.94
C LEU A 112 -19.13 42.80 -50.52
N GLY A 113 -19.91 41.93 -49.87
CA GLY A 113 -21.26 41.54 -50.28
C GLY A 113 -22.36 42.54 -49.90
N GLY A 114 -22.03 43.61 -49.16
CA GLY A 114 -23.01 44.63 -48.76
C GLY A 114 -24.07 44.12 -47.78
N ILE A 115 -23.76 43.06 -47.02
CA ILE A 115 -24.63 42.54 -45.97
C ILE A 115 -24.60 43.52 -44.79
N GLU A 116 -25.76 43.85 -44.21
CA GLU A 116 -25.87 44.82 -43.11
C GLU A 116 -25.00 44.43 -41.89
N ASP A 117 -24.34 45.42 -41.30
CA ASP A 117 -23.56 45.26 -40.08
C ASP A 117 -24.46 44.74 -38.95
N GLY A 118 -24.24 43.48 -38.53
CA GLY A 118 -25.00 42.83 -37.46
C GLY A 118 -25.79 41.58 -37.88
N GLU A 119 -25.98 41.33 -39.18
CA GLU A 119 -26.64 40.10 -39.67
C GLU A 119 -25.79 38.83 -39.38
N PHE A 120 -24.46 38.97 -39.43
CA PHE A 120 -23.50 37.93 -39.08
C PHE A 120 -22.48 38.46 -38.08
N ASP A 121 -22.55 37.98 -36.83
CA ASP A 121 -21.53 38.23 -35.82
C ASP A 121 -20.59 37.03 -35.66
N PHE A 122 -19.39 37.20 -36.16
CA PHE A 122 -18.30 36.24 -36.17
C PHE A 122 -17.50 36.21 -34.85
N ASN A 123 -17.76 37.15 -33.93
CA ASN A 123 -17.16 37.15 -32.58
C ASN A 123 -18.07 36.48 -31.54
N ALA A 124 -19.35 36.26 -31.88
CA ALA A 124 -20.28 35.51 -31.07
C ALA A 124 -20.02 34.00 -31.16
N GLU A 125 -20.44 33.27 -30.12
CA GLU A 125 -20.34 31.82 -30.11
C GLU A 125 -21.24 31.23 -31.21
N PRO A 126 -20.77 30.27 -32.03
CA PRO A 126 -21.55 29.74 -33.14
C PRO A 126 -22.87 29.12 -32.66
N ALA A 127 -23.94 29.30 -33.43
CA ALA A 127 -25.21 28.65 -33.14
C ALA A 127 -25.04 27.11 -33.20
N VAL A 128 -25.35 26.43 -32.09
CA VAL A 128 -25.11 24.98 -31.94
C VAL A 128 -26.15 24.13 -32.67
N GLY A 129 -27.21 24.74 -33.20
CA GLY A 129 -28.29 24.07 -33.90
C GLY A 129 -29.17 23.22 -32.97
N GLY A 130 -30.47 23.42 -33.04
CA GLY A 130 -31.48 22.70 -32.26
C GLY A 130 -32.86 23.24 -32.63
N PRO A 131 -33.96 22.50 -32.39
CA PRO A 131 -35.29 23.07 -32.57
C PRO A 131 -35.35 24.36 -31.78
N GLU A 132 -35.73 25.47 -32.43
CA GLU A 132 -35.93 26.75 -31.76
C GLU A 132 -36.63 26.52 -30.43
N MET A 133 -35.95 26.82 -29.31
CA MET A 133 -36.62 26.80 -28.01
C MET A 133 -37.84 27.71 -28.14
N PRO A 134 -39.06 27.19 -27.94
CA PRO A 134 -40.23 28.05 -27.94
C PRO A 134 -40.00 29.05 -26.82
N ALA A 135 -39.90 30.33 -27.19
CA ALA A 135 -39.84 31.42 -26.23
C ALA A 135 -41.07 31.29 -25.31
N LEU A 136 -40.81 31.06 -24.02
CA LEU A 136 -41.80 31.18 -22.95
C LEU A 136 -41.87 32.64 -22.51
#